data_AF-A0A7C7TC25-F1
#
_entry.id   AF-A0A7C7TC25-F1
#
_cell.length_a   1.000
_cell.length_b   1.000
_cell.length_c   1.000
_cell.angle_alpha   90.00
_cell.angle_beta   90.00
_cell.angle_gamma   90.00
#
_symmetry.space_group_name_H-M   'P 1'
#
loop_
_entity.id
_entity.type
_entity.pdbx_description
1 polymer ?
#
loop_
_entity_poly.entity_id
_entity_poly.type
_entity_poly.pdbx_seq_one_letter_code
_entity_poly.pdbx_strand_id
1 'polypeptide(L)'
;MNSQKRWKALLLLAALLLGSGCSSAAQWNESHKANFLRACRRGAGYEKQDLCTPLATEIDTKIQQGASKTCLLFAANEISVAAEPEQREQAREKFDNC
;
A
#
# COMPACT_ATOMS: atom_id res chain seq x y z
N MET A 1 -20.94 19.21 -40.66
CA MET A 1 -20.42 19.62 -39.34
C MET A 1 -20.13 18.38 -38.48
N ASN A 2 -18.91 17.83 -38.38
CA ASN A 2 -18.54 17.09 -37.14
C ASN A 2 -17.08 16.64 -36.96
N SER A 3 -16.18 16.70 -37.96
CA SER A 3 -14.79 16.22 -37.76
C SER A 3 -14.03 16.99 -36.67
N GLN A 4 -14.29 18.30 -36.57
CA GLN A 4 -13.69 19.16 -35.53
C GLN A 4 -14.11 18.77 -34.11
N LYS A 5 -15.36 18.30 -33.91
CA LYS A 5 -15.84 17.86 -32.58
C LYS A 5 -15.21 16.53 -32.16
N ARG A 6 -15.00 15.63 -33.12
CA ARG A 6 -14.38 14.32 -32.90
C ARG A 6 -12.93 14.43 -32.43
N TRP A 7 -12.14 15.32 -33.03
CA TRP A 7 -10.74 15.51 -32.67
C TRP A 7 -10.56 16.17 -31.31
N LYS A 8 -11.43 17.14 -30.97
CA LYS A 8 -11.45 17.73 -29.62
C LYS A 8 -11.82 16.71 -28.55
N ALA A 9 -12.77 15.81 -28.83
CA ALA A 9 -13.13 14.73 -27.91
C ALA A 9 -11.98 13.74 -27.70
N LEU A 10 -11.27 13.36 -28.76
CA LEU A 10 -10.10 12.48 -28.68
C LEU A 10 -8.94 13.10 -27.89
N LEU A 11 -8.68 14.40 -28.08
CA LEU A 11 -7.64 15.12 -27.32
C LEU A 11 -8.01 15.25 -25.83
N LEU A 12 -9.28 15.45 -25.52
CA LEU A 12 -9.76 15.48 -24.13
C LEU A 12 -9.66 14.11 -23.45
N LEU A 13 -9.98 13.01 -24.17
CA LEU A 13 -9.77 11.66 -23.66
C LEU A 13 -8.29 11.34 -23.44
N ALA A 14 -7.39 11.77 -24.35
CA ALA A 14 -5.95 11.58 -24.19
C ALA A 14 -5.40 12.37 -22.98
N ALA A 15 -5.90 13.58 -22.74
CA ALA A 15 -5.52 14.40 -21.58
C ALA A 15 -6.00 13.78 -20.24
N LEU A 16 -7.16 13.12 -20.24
CA LEU A 16 -7.68 12.40 -19.06
C LEU A 16 -6.86 11.14 -18.73
N LEU A 17 -6.26 10.48 -19.73
CA LEU A 17 -5.43 9.28 -19.56
C LEU A 17 -3.98 9.58 -19.12
N LEU A 18 -3.49 10.81 -19.35
CA LEU A 18 -2.17 11.25 -18.90
C LEU A 18 -2.19 11.83 -17.47
N GLY A 19 -3.37 12.02 -16.89
CA GLY A 19 -3.59 12.58 -15.55
C GLY A 19 -3.64 11.54 -14.42
N SER A 20 -3.41 10.26 -14.70
CA SER A 20 -3.39 9.19 -13.70
C SER A 20 -2.08 9.20 -12.91
N GLY A 21 -1.89 10.28 -12.16
CA GLY A 21 -1.15 10.32 -10.91
C GLY A 21 0.20 9.62 -10.89
N CYS A 22 1.25 10.35 -11.30
CA CYS A 22 2.49 10.33 -10.54
C CYS A 22 2.19 10.98 -9.17
N SER A 23 1.39 10.30 -8.35
CA SER A 23 1.18 10.67 -6.96
C SER A 23 2.54 10.49 -6.32
N SER A 24 3.13 11.56 -5.79
CA SER A 24 4.36 11.44 -5.01
C SER A 24 4.08 10.36 -3.97
N ALA A 25 4.71 9.18 -4.09
CA ALA A 25 4.44 8.06 -3.21
C ALA A 25 4.49 8.60 -1.78
N ALA A 26 3.36 8.57 -1.07
CA ALA A 26 3.19 9.29 0.19
C ALA A 26 4.33 8.88 1.13
N GLN A 27 5.31 9.78 1.30
CA GLN A 27 6.65 9.37 1.69
C GLN A 27 6.60 8.63 3.03
N TRP A 28 7.02 7.36 3.00
CA TRP A 28 7.26 6.62 4.22
C TRP A 28 8.43 7.31 4.94
N ASN A 29 8.22 7.68 6.20
CA ASN A 29 9.22 8.42 6.97
C ASN A 29 9.30 7.81 8.38
N GLU A 30 10.26 8.29 9.18
CA GLU A 30 10.51 7.74 10.51
C GLU A 30 9.31 7.84 11.45
N SER A 31 8.46 8.88 11.32
CA SER A 31 7.26 8.98 12.16
C SER A 31 6.19 7.96 11.75
N HIS A 32 6.01 7.71 10.45
CA HIS A 32 5.16 6.63 9.95
C HIS A 32 5.64 5.26 10.43
N LYS A 33 6.96 5.00 10.32
CA LYS A 33 7.59 3.77 10.78
C LYS A 33 7.40 3.55 12.27
N ALA A 34 7.68 4.56 13.10
CA ALA A 34 7.51 4.50 14.54
C ALA A 34 6.04 4.26 14.95
N ASN A 35 5.10 4.92 14.28
CA ASN A 35 3.67 4.74 14.53
C ASN A 35 3.19 3.34 14.14
N PHE A 36 3.62 2.84 12.99
CA PHE A 36 3.33 1.47 12.57
C PHE A 36 3.88 0.45 13.56
N LEU A 37 5.17 0.55 13.96
CA LEU A 37 5.79 -0.37 14.92
C LEU A 37 5.04 -0.38 16.26
N ARG A 38 4.64 0.79 16.75
CA ARG A 38 3.86 0.91 17.99
C ARG A 38 2.47 0.28 17.85
N ALA A 39 1.80 0.45 16.71
CA ALA A 39 0.48 -0.14 16.46
C ALA A 39 0.57 -1.66 16.29
N CYS A 40 1.46 -2.12 15.42
CA CYS A 40 1.68 -3.53 15.13
C CYS A 40 2.02 -4.33 16.40
N ARG A 41 2.98 -3.86 17.21
CA ARG A 41 3.38 -4.57 18.45
C ARG A 41 2.25 -4.65 19.49
N ARG A 42 1.37 -3.64 19.53
CA ARG A 42 0.18 -3.67 20.38
C ARG A 42 -0.89 -4.65 19.88
N GLY A 43 -1.06 -4.76 18.56
CA GLY A 43 -2.03 -5.66 17.95
C GLY A 43 -1.59 -7.12 17.92
N ALA A 44 -0.30 -7.39 17.69
CA ALA A 44 0.23 -8.73 17.45
C ALA A 44 0.25 -9.65 18.69
N GLY A 45 0.20 -9.06 19.89
CA GLY A 45 0.49 -9.77 21.13
C GLY A 45 1.99 -10.03 21.33
N TYR A 46 2.38 -10.45 22.53
CA TYR A 46 3.80 -10.59 22.92
C TYR A 46 4.59 -11.54 22.01
N GLU A 47 3.98 -12.67 21.65
CA GLU A 47 4.58 -13.76 20.87
C GLU A 47 4.96 -13.37 19.43
N LYS A 48 4.35 -12.32 18.87
CA LYS A 48 4.43 -11.97 17.43
C LYS A 48 5.01 -10.58 17.17
N GLN A 49 5.61 -9.94 18.18
CA GLN A 49 6.15 -8.57 18.05
C GLN A 49 7.37 -8.50 17.13
N ASP A 50 8.07 -9.62 16.95
CA ASP A 50 9.22 -9.77 16.07
C ASP A 50 8.86 -9.58 14.59
N LEU A 51 7.63 -9.93 14.19
CA LEU A 51 7.10 -9.72 12.83
C LEU A 51 7.02 -8.24 12.43
N CYS A 52 6.87 -7.34 13.40
CA CYS A 52 6.60 -5.93 13.11
C CYS A 52 7.79 -5.19 12.50
N THR A 53 9.03 -5.54 12.86
CA THR A 53 10.22 -4.84 12.32
C THR A 53 10.46 -5.19 10.85
N PRO A 54 10.44 -6.48 10.43
CA PRO A 54 10.47 -6.86 9.02
C PRO A 54 9.35 -6.21 8.21
N LEU A 55 8.10 -6.26 8.70
CA LEU A 55 6.96 -5.65 7.99
C LEU A 55 7.16 -4.15 7.75
N ALA A 56 7.72 -3.41 8.71
CA ALA A 56 7.99 -1.98 8.54
C ALA A 56 9.01 -1.71 7.42
N THR A 57 10.01 -2.57 7.26
CA THR A 57 11.02 -2.49 6.20
C THR A 57 10.43 -2.87 4.84
N GLU A 58 9.57 -3.89 4.80
CA GLU A 58 8.87 -4.31 3.58
C GLU A 58 7.90 -3.23 3.09
N ILE A 59 7.17 -2.58 3.99
CA ILE A 59 6.29 -1.44 3.66
C ILE A 59 7.08 -0.31 3.02
N ASP A 60 8.21 0.09 3.61
CA ASP A 60 9.07 1.15 3.06
C ASP A 60 9.51 0.80 1.62
N THR A 61 10.02 -0.42 1.45
CA THR A 61 10.48 -0.93 0.16
C THR A 61 9.36 -0.92 -0.89
N LYS A 62 8.18 -1.43 -0.55
CA LYS A 62 7.04 -1.49 -1.49
C LYS A 62 6.48 -0.10 -1.81
N ILE A 63 6.45 0.83 -0.84
CA ILE A 63 6.07 2.23 -1.11
C ILE A 63 7.04 2.89 -2.09
N GLN A 64 8.36 2.65 -1.94
CA GLN A 64 9.37 3.15 -2.88
C GLN A 64 9.20 2.56 -4.30
N GLN A 65 8.61 1.37 -4.40
CA GLN A 65 8.24 0.72 -5.67
C GLN A 65 6.89 1.19 -6.24
N GLY A 66 6.18 2.08 -5.54
CA GLY A 66 4.90 2.65 -6.00
C GLY A 66 3.66 1.90 -5.51
N ALA A 67 3.79 0.92 -4.62
CA ALA A 67 2.66 0.20 -4.03
C ALA A 67 1.79 1.11 -3.16
N SER A 68 0.52 0.75 -3.00
CA SER A 68 -0.43 1.51 -2.19
C SER A 68 -0.11 1.42 -0.69
N LYS A 69 0.34 2.53 -0.09
CA LYS A 69 0.56 2.64 1.37
C LYS A 69 -0.63 2.15 2.19
N THR A 70 -1.84 2.51 1.78
CA THR A 70 -3.07 2.09 2.49
C THR A 70 -3.25 0.58 2.43
N CYS A 71 -3.08 -0.03 1.25
CA CYS A 71 -3.16 -1.49 1.11
C CYS A 71 -2.14 -2.20 1.99
N LEU A 72 -0.88 -1.76 1.93
CA LEU A 72 0.22 -2.33 2.71
C LEU A 72 -0.04 -2.27 4.22
N LEU A 73 -0.53 -1.14 4.72
CA LEU A 73 -0.82 -0.98 6.16
C LEU A 73 -1.96 -1.88 6.63
N PHE A 74 -3.02 -2.05 5.83
CA PHE A 74 -4.11 -2.97 6.17
C PHE A 74 -3.65 -4.43 6.14
N ALA A 75 -2.98 -4.86 5.07
CA ALA A 75 -2.52 -6.24 4.95
C ALA A 75 -1.44 -6.58 6.01
N ALA A 76 -0.51 -5.66 6.31
CA ALA A 76 0.47 -5.86 7.39
C ALA A 76 -0.19 -5.96 8.77
N ASN A 77 -1.27 -5.21 9.02
CA ASN A 77 -2.04 -5.37 10.24
C ASN A 77 -2.69 -6.76 10.30
N GLU A 78 -3.32 -7.22 9.22
CA GLU A 78 -3.89 -8.58 9.14
C GLU A 78 -2.83 -9.66 9.42
N ILE A 79 -1.63 -9.55 8.83
CA ILE A 79 -0.50 -10.46 9.12
C ILE A 79 -0.16 -10.46 10.61
N SER A 80 -0.09 -9.27 11.22
CA SER A 80 0.34 -9.12 12.61
C SER A 80 -0.64 -9.72 13.62
N VAL A 81 -1.95 -9.63 13.34
CA VAL A 81 -3.01 -10.07 14.27
C VAL A 81 -3.58 -11.45 13.95
N ALA A 82 -3.20 -12.06 12.81
CA ALA A 82 -3.68 -13.37 12.38
C ALA A 82 -3.49 -14.41 13.49
N ALA A 83 -4.58 -15.04 13.91
CA ALA A 83 -4.55 -16.05 14.97
C ALA A 83 -3.94 -17.35 14.44
N GLU A 84 -4.39 -17.76 13.25
CA GLU A 84 -4.05 -19.03 12.61
C GLU A 84 -3.05 -18.86 11.45
N PRO A 85 -2.25 -19.89 11.12
CA PRO A 85 -1.32 -19.85 9.99
C PRO A 85 -1.98 -19.52 8.65
N GLU A 86 -3.14 -20.09 8.33
CA GLU A 86 -3.81 -19.89 7.04
C GLU A 86 -4.27 -18.44 6.85
N GLN A 87 -4.73 -17.79 7.93
CA GLN A 87 -5.09 -16.36 7.89
C GLN A 87 -3.88 -15.49 7.61
N ARG A 88 -2.73 -15.84 8.20
CA ARG A 88 -1.47 -15.13 7.99
C ARG A 88 -0.96 -15.31 6.57
N GLU A 89 -1.10 -16.50 5.99
CA GLU A 89 -0.76 -16.76 4.58
C GLU A 89 -1.63 -15.95 3.63
N GLN A 90 -2.95 -15.92 3.84
CA GLN A 90 -3.87 -15.09 3.03
C GLN A 90 -3.55 -13.61 3.17
N ALA A 91 -3.28 -13.12 4.38
CA ALA A 91 -2.89 -11.74 4.61
C ALA A 91 -1.53 -11.42 3.95
N ARG A 92 -0.61 -12.39 3.92
CA ARG A 92 0.68 -12.26 3.23
C ARG A 92 0.50 -12.15 1.73
N GLU A 93 -0.34 -12.99 1.13
CA GLU A 93 -0.68 -12.90 -0.29
C GLU A 93 -1.29 -11.54 -0.65
N LYS A 94 -2.21 -11.01 0.17
CA LYS A 94 -2.76 -9.66 -0.02
C LYS A 94 -1.66 -8.60 0.04
N PHE A 95 -0.76 -8.68 1.02
CA PHE A 95 0.35 -7.74 1.18
C PHE A 95 1.31 -7.77 -0.02
N ASP A 96 1.54 -8.96 -0.58
CA ASP A 96 2.43 -9.12 -1.72
C ASP A 96 1.84 -8.53 -3.02
N ASN A 97 0.52 -8.38 -3.10
CA ASN A 97 -0.23 -7.87 -4.26
C ASN A 97 -0.66 -6.37 -4.21
N CYS A 98 -0.13 -5.56 -3.26
CA CYS A 98 -0.60 -4.18 -2.97
C CYS A 98 -0.22 -3.02 -3.93
#